data_AF-A0A2D6Q4M2-F1
#
_entry.id   AF-A0A2D6Q4M2-F1
#
_cell.length_a   1.000
_cell.length_b   1.000
_cell.length_c   1.000
_cell.angle_alpha   90.00
_cell.angle_beta   90.00
_cell.angle_gamma   90.00
#
_symmetry.space_group_name_H-M   'P 1'
#
loop_
_entity.id
_entity.type
_entity.pdbx_description
1 polymer ?
#
loop_
_entity_poly.entity_id
_entity_poly.type
_entity_poly.pdbx_seq_one_letter_code
_entity_poly.pdbx_strand_id
1 'polypeptide(L)' 'MLGLETIIPESTIWFLVKILFLVGLLVYLVFAAVVVRQVHLMTSTLQVGVELPVKSIAWIHMFVAIGVFLLALLTL' A
#
# COMPACT_ATOMS: atom_id res chain seq x y z
N MET A 1 -10.20 13.27 39.15
CA MET A 1 -10.62 13.21 37.72
C MET A 1 -10.18 11.86 37.19
N LEU A 2 -11.09 11.07 36.64
CA LEU A 2 -10.72 9.82 35.95
C LEU A 2 -10.01 10.18 34.64
N GLY A 3 -8.82 9.64 34.40
CA GLY A 3 -8.07 9.84 33.15
C GLY A 3 -8.68 9.05 31.99
N LEU A 4 -8.50 9.52 30.75
CA LEU A 4 -9.01 8.87 29.53
C LEU A 4 -8.61 7.39 29.43
N GLU A 5 -7.45 7.04 29.97
CA GLU A 5 -6.89 5.67 30.00
C GLU A 5 -7.71 4.69 30.85
N THR A 6 -8.60 5.20 31.72
CA THR A 6 -9.54 4.36 32.48
C THR A 6 -10.81 4.03 31.69
N ILE A 7 -11.07 4.74 30.59
CA ILE A 7 -12.29 4.58 29.75
C ILE A 7 -11.99 3.76 28.50
N ILE A 8 -10.83 3.97 27.87
CA ILE A 8 -10.41 3.21 26.68
C ILE A 8 -9.05 2.56 26.97
N PRO A 9 -8.96 1.22 26.95
CA PRO A 9 -7.68 0.53 27.07
C PRO A 9 -6.74 0.89 25.92
N GLU A 10 -5.46 1.12 26.21
CA GLU A 10 -4.42 1.41 25.22
C GLU A 10 -4.39 0.35 24.08
N SER A 11 -4.61 -0.92 24.43
CA SER A 11 -4.70 -2.04 23.48
C SER A 11 -5.80 -1.86 22.43
N THR A 12 -6.92 -1.23 22.79
CA THR A 12 -8.02 -0.93 21.86
C THR A 12 -7.62 0.14 20.87
N ILE A 13 -6.89 1.16 21.33
CA ILE A 13 -6.38 2.25 20.46
C ILE A 13 -5.41 1.67 19.43
N TRP A 14 -4.42 0.87 19.88
CA TRP A 14 -3.46 0.24 18.97
C TRP A 14 -4.11 -0.75 17.99
N PHE A 15 -5.12 -1.49 18.42
CA PHE A 15 -5.89 -2.36 17.53
C PHE A 15 -6.59 -1.56 16.42
N LEU A 16 -7.24 -0.43 16.76
CA LEU A 16 -7.88 0.43 15.76
C LEU A 16 -6.86 1.03 14.78
N VAL A 17 -5.70 1.47 15.28
CA VAL A 17 -4.58 1.95 14.44
C VAL A 17 -4.14 0.87 13.46
N LYS A 18 -3.91 -0.36 13.93
CA LYS A 18 -3.57 -1.51 13.06
C LYS A 18 -4.58 -1.67 11.93
N ILE A 19 -5.87 -1.71 12.25
CA ILE A 19 -6.93 -1.88 11.24
C ILE A 19 -6.93 -0.73 10.22
N LEU A 20 -6.79 0.52 10.67
CA LEU A 20 -6.76 1.68 9.78
C LEU A 20 -5.58 1.62 8.80
N PHE A 21 -4.39 1.25 9.28
CA PHE A 21 -3.21 1.07 8.43
C PHE A 21 -3.39 -0.06 7.42
N LEU A 22 -3.94 -1.20 7.83
CA LEU A 22 -4.20 -2.33 6.93
C LEU A 22 -5.20 -1.96 5.83
N VAL A 23 -6.27 -1.24 6.15
CA VAL A 23 -7.22 -0.75 5.16
C VAL A 23 -6.57 0.26 4.21
N GLY A 24 -5.78 1.20 4.73
CA GLY A 24 -5.04 2.17 3.91
C GLY A 24 -4.06 1.49 2.94
N LEU A 25 -3.31 0.49 3.41
CA LEU A 25 -2.40 -0.29 2.57
C LEU A 25 -3.14 -1.16 1.55
N LEU A 26 -4.32 -1.67 1.87
CA LEU A 26 -5.15 -2.38 0.91
C LEU A 26 -5.59 -1.47 -0.25
N VAL A 27 -6.01 -0.24 0.06
CA VAL A 27 -6.32 0.77 -0.97
C VAL A 27 -5.06 1.10 -1.79
N TYR A 28 -3.90 1.20 -1.13
CA TYR A 28 -2.62 1.41 -1.81
C TYR A 28 -2.26 0.27 -2.77
N LEU A 29 -2.57 -0.99 -2.44
CA LEU A 29 -2.39 -2.12 -3.36
C LEU A 29 -3.24 -1.99 -4.62
N VAL A 30 -4.49 -1.56 -4.48
CA VAL A 30 -5.36 -1.27 -5.63
C VAL A 30 -4.76 -0.17 -6.48
N PHE A 31 -4.24 0.89 -5.85
CA PHE A 31 -3.53 1.96 -6.55
C PHE A 31 -2.30 1.45 -7.30
N ALA A 32 -1.45 0.62 -6.68
CA ALA A 32 -0.28 0.04 -7.32
C ALA A 32 -0.66 -0.83 -8.54
N ALA A 33 -1.75 -1.59 -8.47
CA ALA A 33 -2.28 -2.34 -9.60
C ALA A 33 -2.76 -1.42 -10.74
N VAL A 34 -3.43 -0.31 -10.40
CA VAL A 34 -3.81 0.73 -11.37
C VAL A 34 -2.58 1.32 -12.04
N VAL A 35 -1.51 1.62 -11.29
CA VAL A 35 -0.26 2.15 -11.87
C VAL A 35 0.34 1.19 -12.89
N VAL A 36 0.40 -0.11 -12.62
CA VAL A 36 0.87 -1.12 -13.59
C VAL A 36 0.05 -1.07 -14.88
N ARG A 37 -1.29 -1.02 -14.76
CA ARG A 37 -2.18 -0.89 -15.92
C ARG A 37 -1.92 0.40 -16.70
N GLN A 38 -1.77 1.53 -16.01
CA GLN A 38 -1.55 2.83 -16.65
C GLN A 38 -0.21 2.88 -17.37
N VAL A 39 0.86 2.37 -16.75
CA VAL A 39 2.17 2.24 -17.39
C VAL A 39 2.08 1.37 -18.64
N HIS A 40 1.37 0.24 -18.58
CA HIS A 40 1.17 -0.61 -19.74
C HIS A 40 0.45 0.12 -20.89
N LEU A 41 -0.64 0.84 -20.61
CA LEU A 41 -1.37 1.60 -21.62
C LEU A 41 -0.52 2.73 -22.23
N MET A 42 0.17 3.52 -21.41
CA MET A 42 1.00 4.64 -21.88
C MET A 42 2.16 4.17 -22.76
N THR A 43 2.87 3.12 -22.32
CA THR A 43 4.01 2.54 -23.07
C THR A 43 3.58 1.75 -24.32
N SER A 44 2.28 1.52 -24.50
CA SER A 44 1.73 0.95 -25.75
C SER A 44 1.40 2.03 -26.78
N THR A 45 1.32 3.31 -26.36
CA THR A 45 1.04 4.46 -27.22
C THR A 45 2.30 5.25 -27.57
N LEU A 46 3.15 5.53 -26.57
CA LEU A 46 4.37 6.30 -26.74
C LEU A 46 5.58 5.37 -26.82
N GLN A 47 6.24 5.33 -27.97
CA GLN A 47 7.50 4.63 -28.17
C GLN A 47 8.65 5.63 -28.18
N VAL A 48 9.17 5.90 -26.98
CA VAL A 48 10.21 6.90 -26.71
C VAL A 48 11.53 6.26 -26.24
N GLY A 49 11.60 4.92 -26.18
CA GLY A 49 12.81 4.14 -25.88
C GLY A 49 13.02 3.84 -24.38
N VAL A 50 12.04 4.14 -23.52
CA VAL A 50 12.11 3.89 -22.06
C VAL A 50 11.02 2.95 -21.55
N GLU A 51 10.36 2.22 -22.43
CA GLU A 51 9.20 1.37 -22.10
C GLU A 51 9.58 0.25 -21.14
N LEU A 52 10.72 -0.42 -21.39
CA LEU A 52 11.17 -1.56 -20.59
C LEU A 52 11.59 -1.14 -19.16
N PRO A 53 12.40 -0.08 -18.96
CA PRO A 53 12.67 0.44 -17.62
C PRO A 53 11.40 0.82 -16.85
N VAL A 54 10.49 1.58 -17.47
CA VAL A 54 9.29 2.08 -16.77
C VAL A 54 8.32 0.93 -16.43
N LYS A 55 8.14 -0.05 -17.33
CA LYS A 55 7.37 -1.27 -17.04
C LYS A 55 7.98 -2.07 -15.90
N SER A 56 9.30 -2.22 -15.86
CA SER A 56 10.01 -2.95 -14.80
C SER A 56 9.82 -2.26 -13.45
N ILE A 57 9.98 -0.94 -13.39
CA ILE A 57 9.77 -0.16 -12.16
C ILE A 57 8.33 -0.30 -11.66
N ALA A 58 7.33 -0.26 -12.56
CA ALA A 58 5.93 -0.42 -12.17
C ALA A 58 5.65 -1.79 -11.52
N TRP A 59 6.21 -2.87 -12.09
CA TRP A 59 6.07 -4.20 -11.51
C TRP A 59 6.83 -4.36 -10.19
N ILE A 60 8.06 -3.85 -10.11
CA ILE A 60 8.84 -3.84 -8.84
C ILE A 60 8.06 -3.10 -7.76
N HIS A 61 7.49 -1.93 -8.08
CA HIS A 61 6.66 -1.16 -7.17
C HIS A 61 5.46 -1.97 -6.66
N MET A 62 4.75 -2.68 -7.56
CA MET A 62 3.65 -3.57 -7.17
C MET A 62 4.09 -4.67 -6.21
N PHE A 63 5.20 -5.36 -6.50
CA PHE A 63 5.72 -6.42 -5.63
C PHE A 63 6.19 -5.88 -4.26
N VAL A 64 6.82 -4.71 -4.23
CA VAL A 64 7.18 -4.04 -2.98
C VAL A 64 5.93 -3.67 -2.19
N ALA A 65 4.89 -3.13 -2.83
CA ALA A 65 3.63 -2.81 -2.17
C ALA A 65 2.97 -4.04 -1.54
N ILE A 66 2.94 -5.17 -2.27
CA ILE A 66 2.49 -6.47 -1.74
C ILE A 66 3.32 -6.88 -0.53
N GLY A 67 4.65 -6.81 -0.64
CA GLY A 67 5.56 -7.14 0.46
C GLY A 67 5.32 -6.29 1.70
N VAL A 68 5.14 -4.97 1.54
CA VAL A 68 4.83 -4.04 2.65
C VAL A 68 3.49 -4.37 3.30
N PHE A 69 2.45 -4.68 2.53
CA PHE A 69 1.16 -5.09 3.08
C PHE A 69 1.25 -6.40 3.87
N LEU A 70 1.99 -7.38 3.36
CA LEU A 70 2.22 -8.65 4.08
C LEU A 70 3.02 -8.43 5.36
N LEU A 71 4.06 -7.60 5.33
CA LEU A 71 4.80 -7.23 6.55
C LEU A 71 3.88 -6.54 7.56
N ALA A 72 3.07 -5.58 7.11
CA ALA A 72 2.09 -4.90 7.96
C ALA A 72 1.09 -5.87 8.60
N LEU A 73 0.61 -6.89 7.88
CA LEU A 73 -0.26 -7.92 8.45
C LEU A 73 0.39 -8.70 9.60
N LEU A 74 1.71 -8.92 9.53
CA LEU A 74 2.46 -9.72 10.49
C LEU A 74 3.00 -8.90 11.68
N THR A 75 3.34 -7.62 11.48
CA THR A 75 4.10 -6.83 12.46
C THR A 75 3.35 -5.70 13.13
N LEU A 76 2.34 -5.10 12.47
CA LEU A 76 1.40 -4.16 13.12
C LEU A 76 0.39 -4.96 13.93
#